data_AF-Q0JIF8-F1
#
_entry.id   AF-Q0JIF8-F1
#
_cell.length_a   1.000
_cell.length_b   1.000
_cell.length_c   1.000
_cell.angle_alpha   90.00
_cell.angle_beta   90.00
_cell.angle_gamma   90.00
#
_symmetry.space_group_name_H-M   'P 1'
#
loop_
_entity.id
_entity.type
_entity.pdbx_description
1 polymer ?
#
loop_
_entity_poly.entity_id
_entity_poly.type
_entity_poly.pdbx_seq_one_letter_code
_entity_poly.pdbx_strand_id
1 'polypeptide(L)'
;PSPLPPHLLGSSLGIEFSYNRVTTGRSRILQIRAGKAALCMTKRNRSRKSLARTHGFRRRMRTTAGRKVLKRRRAKGRRVLCTKTNSPTGKKRMF
;
A
#
# COMPACT_ATOMS: atom_id res chain seq x y z
N PRO A 1 -19.78 0.52 -60.23
CA PRO A 1 -18.42 0.29 -60.79
C PRO A 1 -17.37 1.10 -60.01
N SER A 2 -16.64 0.43 -59.12
CA SER A 2 -15.49 0.99 -58.39
C SER A 2 -14.32 1.32 -59.32
N PRO A 3 -13.41 2.22 -58.90
CA PRO A 3 -12.13 1.71 -58.41
C PRO A 3 -11.69 2.38 -57.10
N LEU A 4 -11.17 1.56 -56.18
CA LEU A 4 -10.48 1.99 -54.97
C LEU A 4 -9.04 2.37 -55.31
N PRO A 5 -8.51 3.49 -54.81
CA PRO A 5 -7.07 3.69 -54.62
C PRO A 5 -6.65 3.43 -53.16
N PRO A 6 -5.36 3.12 -52.92
CA PRO A 6 -4.87 2.51 -51.70
C PRO A 6 -4.75 3.46 -50.51
N HIS A 7 -5.34 3.01 -49.39
CA HIS A 7 -4.98 3.19 -47.99
C HIS A 7 -4.15 4.42 -47.54
N LEU A 8 -4.83 5.25 -46.74
CA LEU A 8 -4.35 5.95 -45.53
C LEU A 8 -3.23 6.99 -45.72
N LEU A 9 -3.66 8.22 -46.05
CA LEU A 9 -3.03 9.44 -45.56
C LEU A 9 -3.03 9.45 -44.02
N GLY A 10 -1.93 9.88 -43.41
CA GLY A 10 -1.97 10.36 -42.03
C GLY A 10 -0.64 10.29 -41.29
N SER A 11 0.20 11.30 -41.50
CA SER A 11 0.97 11.99 -40.45
C SER A 11 0.94 11.33 -39.06
N SER A 12 2.01 10.65 -38.66
CA SER A 12 2.40 10.57 -37.24
C SER A 12 3.84 10.07 -37.12
N LEU A 13 4.72 10.97 -36.69
CA LEU A 13 5.94 10.71 -35.90
C LEU A 13 6.64 9.38 -36.23
N GLY A 14 7.37 9.33 -37.35
CA GLY A 14 8.35 8.30 -37.62
C GLY A 14 9.48 8.39 -36.59
N ILE A 15 9.29 7.73 -35.44
CA ILE A 15 10.34 7.53 -34.44
C ILE A 15 11.22 6.40 -34.97
N GLU A 16 12.25 6.78 -35.71
CA GLU A 16 13.40 5.95 -36.05
C GLU A 16 14.10 5.52 -34.74
N PHE A 17 13.87 4.27 -34.32
CA PHE A 17 14.54 3.68 -33.16
C PHE A 17 16.00 3.34 -33.51
N SER A 18 16.86 4.37 -33.49
CA SER A 18 18.30 4.19 -33.49
C SER A 18 18.73 3.47 -32.21
N TYR A 19 19.01 2.17 -32.32
CA TYR A 19 19.35 1.25 -31.22
C TYR A 19 20.69 1.51 -30.53
N ASN A 20 21.35 2.66 -30.76
CA ASN A 20 22.70 2.90 -30.27
C ASN A 20 22.94 4.33 -29.76
N ARG A 21 22.18 4.78 -28.75
CA ARG A 21 22.63 5.82 -27.81
C ARG A 21 22.05 5.58 -26.41
N VAL A 22 22.56 4.56 -25.73
CA VAL A 22 22.45 4.47 -24.27
C VAL A 22 23.32 5.57 -23.68
N THR A 23 22.79 6.78 -23.57
CA THR A 23 23.41 7.80 -22.73
C THR A 23 23.09 7.43 -21.29
N THR A 24 24.09 6.89 -20.59
CA THR A 24 24.03 6.66 -19.14
C THR A 24 24.07 8.01 -18.41
N GLY A 25 23.02 8.81 -18.60
CA GLY A 25 22.75 9.97 -17.76
C GLY A 25 22.33 9.46 -16.39
N ARG A 26 23.30 9.26 -15.49
CA ARG A 26 23.08 8.99 -14.07
C ARG A 26 22.01 9.96 -13.58
N SER A 27 20.81 9.46 -13.34
CA SER A 27 19.74 10.27 -12.77
C SER A 27 20.28 10.87 -11.49
N ARG A 28 20.31 12.22 -11.42
CA ARG A 28 20.70 12.93 -10.20
C ARG A 28 19.69 12.51 -9.13
N ILE A 29 20.08 11.56 -8.29
CA ILE A 29 19.27 11.11 -7.15
C ILE A 29 19.04 12.35 -6.29
N LEU A 30 17.77 12.73 -6.12
CA LEU A 30 17.36 13.79 -5.22
C LEU A 30 17.76 13.37 -3.80
N GLN A 31 18.92 13.83 -3.31
CA GLN A 31 19.33 13.59 -1.92
C GLN A 31 18.44 14.42 -1.01
N ILE A 32 17.39 13.79 -0.47
CA ILE A 32 16.61 14.37 0.62
C ILE A 32 17.48 14.27 1.88
N ARG A 33 17.96 15.41 2.37
CA ARG A 33 18.56 15.55 3.72
C ARG A 33 17.49 15.28 4.77
N ALA A 34 17.20 14.01 5.02
CA ALA A 34 16.28 13.61 6.08
C ALA A 34 16.91 13.96 7.43
N GLY A 35 16.27 14.84 8.20
CA GLY A 35 16.55 14.93 9.63
C GLY A 35 16.31 13.57 10.28
N LYS A 36 17.40 12.92 10.74
CA LYS A 36 17.65 11.73 11.59
C LYS A 36 16.61 10.60 11.73
N ALA A 37 15.31 10.84 11.63
CA ALA A 37 14.30 9.79 11.56
C ALA A 37 14.24 9.25 10.12
N ALA A 38 14.89 8.11 9.90
CA ALA A 38 14.90 7.39 8.61
C ALA A 38 13.52 7.38 7.92
N LEU A 39 13.52 7.82 6.65
CA LEU A 39 12.34 8.16 5.85
C LEU A 39 11.26 7.05 5.78
N CYS A 40 11.65 5.78 5.94
CA CYS A 40 10.77 4.60 5.84
C CYS A 40 10.29 4.05 7.20
N MET A 41 10.53 4.75 8.32
CA MET A 41 10.09 4.31 9.65
C MET A 41 8.64 4.72 9.98
N THR A 42 7.67 4.09 9.32
CA THR A 42 6.23 4.33 9.55
C THR A 42 5.72 3.62 10.82
N LYS A 43 6.25 2.44 11.14
CA LYS A 43 5.95 1.71 12.37
C LYS A 43 6.99 2.05 13.43
N ARG A 44 6.56 2.79 14.47
CA ARG A 44 7.37 3.10 15.66
C ARG A 44 6.94 2.26 16.87
N ASN A 45 7.72 2.31 17.96
CA ASN A 45 7.37 1.64 19.22
C ASN A 45 6.23 2.39 19.93
N ARG A 46 4.98 2.07 19.53
CA ARG A 46 3.77 2.67 20.09
C ARG A 46 3.11 1.72 21.08
N SER A 47 2.65 2.29 22.20
CA SER A 47 1.97 1.54 23.27
C SER A 47 0.86 0.63 22.72
N ARG A 48 0.88 -0.64 23.16
CA ARG A 48 -0.11 -1.65 22.79
C ARG A 48 -1.53 -1.23 23.16
N LYS A 49 -1.68 -0.48 24.25
CA LYS A 49 -2.96 0.08 24.71
C LYS A 49 -3.58 1.03 23.68
N SER A 50 -2.76 1.87 23.04
CA SER A 50 -3.22 2.78 21.98
C SER A 50 -3.67 1.99 20.75
N LEU A 51 -2.88 1.02 20.29
CA LEU A 51 -3.21 0.21 19.12
C LEU A 51 -4.50 -0.61 19.31
N ALA A 52 -4.73 -1.13 20.51
CA ALA A 52 -5.95 -1.87 20.82
C ALA A 52 -7.21 -1.01 20.84
N ARG A 53 -7.10 0.28 21.18
CA ARG A 53 -8.23 1.22 21.10
C ARG A 53 -8.61 1.54 19.65
N THR A 54 -7.61 1.63 18.77
CA THR A 54 -7.84 1.94 17.34
C THR A 54 -8.28 0.72 16.53
N HIS A 55 -7.66 -0.44 16.75
CA HIS A 55 -7.84 -1.60 15.87
C HIS A 55 -8.31 -2.88 16.58
N GLY A 56 -8.52 -2.84 17.90
CA GLY A 56 -8.87 -4.01 18.68
C GLY A 56 -10.30 -4.50 18.50
N PHE A 57 -10.57 -5.67 19.08
CA PHE A 57 -11.83 -6.38 18.92
C PHE A 57 -13.05 -5.56 19.36
N ARG A 58 -12.98 -4.93 20.54
CA ARG A 58 -14.06 -4.07 21.06
C ARG A 58 -14.38 -2.92 20.11
N ARG A 59 -13.36 -2.29 19.51
CA ARG A 59 -13.54 -1.22 18.51
C ARG A 59 -14.25 -1.73 17.26
N ARG A 60 -13.95 -2.95 16.81
CA ARG A 60 -14.64 -3.59 15.67
C ARG A 60 -16.08 -3.95 15.99
N MET A 61 -16.39 -4.38 17.21
CA MET A 61 -17.76 -4.70 17.61
C MET A 61 -18.66 -3.48 17.72
N ARG A 62 -18.10 -2.29 18.03
CA ARG A 62 -18.86 -1.04 18.20
C ARG A 62 -19.61 -0.60 16.93
N THR A 63 -19.02 -0.78 15.75
CA THR A 63 -19.59 -0.26 14.49
C THR A 63 -20.14 -1.37 13.59
N THR A 64 -21.14 -1.04 12.77
CA THR A 64 -21.74 -1.96 11.78
C THR A 64 -20.69 -2.45 10.78
N ALA A 65 -19.88 -1.55 10.22
CA ALA A 65 -18.79 -1.87 9.31
C ALA A 65 -17.74 -2.78 9.97
N GLY A 66 -17.43 -2.56 11.24
CA GLY A 66 -16.49 -3.40 12.00
C GLY A 66 -17.00 -4.83 12.18
N ARG A 67 -18.30 -5.01 12.45
CA ARG A 67 -18.93 -6.34 12.50
C ARG A 67 -18.89 -7.05 11.14
N LYS A 68 -19.11 -6.34 10.02
CA LYS A 68 -18.96 -6.89 8.66
C LYS A 68 -17.53 -7.37 8.37
N VAL A 69 -16.50 -6.65 8.84
CA VAL A 69 -15.09 -7.10 8.74
C VAL A 69 -14.88 -8.43 9.48
N LEU A 70 -15.41 -8.56 10.70
CA LEU A 70 -15.28 -9.79 11.47
C LEU A 70 -16.00 -10.98 10.80
N LYS A 71 -17.19 -10.76 10.22
CA LYS A 71 -17.91 -11.78 9.43
C LYS A 71 -17.04 -12.30 8.27
N ARG A 72 -16.45 -11.39 7.47
CA ARG A 72 -15.54 -11.77 6.36
C ARG A 72 -14.31 -12.54 6.84
N ARG A 73 -13.73 -12.15 7.98
CA ARG A 73 -12.54 -12.83 8.53
C ARG A 73 -12.86 -14.23 9.06
N ARG A 74 -14.04 -14.44 9.65
CA ARG A 74 -14.54 -15.76 10.07
C ARG A 74 -14.86 -16.65 8.87
N ALA A 75 -15.52 -16.11 7.85
CA ALA A 75 -15.79 -16.86 6.61
C ALA A 75 -14.51 -17.36 5.93
N LYS A 76 -13.42 -16.55 5.98
CA LYS A 76 -12.09 -16.99 5.53
C LYS A 76 -11.41 -18.01 6.47
N GLY A 77 -11.93 -18.25 7.67
CA GLY A 77 -11.32 -19.15 8.66
C GLY A 77 -10.03 -18.60 9.30
N ARG A 78 -9.86 -17.27 9.40
CA ARG A 78 -8.63 -16.72 9.99
C ARG A 78 -8.55 -17.01 11.49
N ARG A 79 -7.53 -17.78 11.89
CA ARG A 79 -7.23 -18.13 13.31
C ARG A 79 -7.24 -16.92 14.24
N VAL A 80 -6.67 -15.78 13.83
CA VAL A 80 -6.68 -14.53 14.60
C VAL A 80 -7.56 -13.49 13.91
N LEU A 81 -8.65 -13.09 14.58
CA LEU A 81 -9.59 -12.11 14.01
C LEU A 81 -9.08 -10.66 14.12
N CYS A 82 -8.49 -10.26 15.24
CA CYS A 82 -7.92 -8.92 15.42
C CYS A 82 -6.49 -9.07 15.94
N THR A 83 -5.52 -8.49 15.22
CA THR A 83 -4.09 -8.62 15.56
C THR A 83 -3.65 -7.68 16.68
N LYS A 84 -4.38 -6.58 16.88
CA LYS A 84 -4.08 -5.57 17.92
C LYS A 84 -5.08 -5.69 19.06
N THR A 85 -5.04 -6.80 19.77
CA THR A 85 -5.80 -6.98 21.02
C THR A 85 -4.86 -6.78 22.21
N ASN A 86 -5.38 -6.15 23.27
CA ASN A 86 -4.67 -6.01 24.53
C ASN A 86 -5.56 -6.56 25.64
N SER A 87 -5.02 -7.47 26.44
CA SER A 87 -5.71 -7.98 27.63
C SER A 87 -5.50 -6.98 28.77
N PRO A 88 -6.56 -6.55 29.48
CA PRO A 88 -6.45 -5.60 30.59
C PRO A 88 -5.78 -6.21 31.83
N THR A 89 -5.66 -7.54 31.85
CA THR A 89 -5.03 -8.35 32.88
C THR A 89 -3.98 -9.27 32.27
N GLY A 90 -2.95 -9.63 33.06
CA GLY A 90 -1.92 -10.60 32.69
C GLY A 90 -0.59 -10.02 32.21
N LYS A 91 0.35 -10.92 31.89
CA LYS A 91 1.76 -10.61 31.54
C LYS A 91 1.91 -9.58 30.42
N LYS A 92 0.94 -9.49 29.50
CA LYS A 92 0.93 -8.51 28.39
C LYS A 92 0.67 -7.06 28.83
N ARG A 93 0.35 -6.80 30.09
CA ARG A 93 0.25 -5.44 30.64
C ARG A 93 1.55 -4.97 31.30
N MET A 94 2.36 -5.90 31.79
CA MET A 94 3.52 -5.61 32.65
C MET A 94 4.75 -5.13 31.87
N PHE A 95 4.77 -5.35 30.55
CA PHE A 95 5.88 -5.02 29.66
C PHE A 95 5.38 -4.23 28.44
#